data_AF-A0A6B3HTI4-F1
#
_entry.id   AF-A0A6B3HTI4-F1
#
_cell.length_a   1.000
_cell.length_b   1.000
_cell.length_c   1.000
_cell.angle_alpha   90.00
_cell.angle_beta   90.00
_cell.angle_gamma   90.00
#
_symmetry.space_group_name_H-M   'P 1'
#
loop_
_entity.id
_entity.type
_entity.pdbx_description
1 polymer ?
#
loop_
_entity_poly.entity_id
_entity_poly.type
_entity_poly.pdbx_seq_one_letter_code
_entity_poly.pdbx_strand_id
1 'polypeptide(L)' 'EQAGVPLAQTVAIGDGANDLDMLNTAGLGVAFNAKPVVREAAHTAVNVPFLDTVLYLLGITREEVEAADGLID' A
#
# COMPACT_ATOMS: atom_id res chain seq x y z
N GLU A 1 10.38 -9.58 12.07
CA GLU A 1 10.94 -10.23 13.28
C GLU A 1 11.05 -9.28 14.47
N GLN A 2 11.81 -8.16 14.40
CA GLN A 2 11.92 -7.22 15.53
C GLN A 2 10.59 -6.60 15.97
N ALA A 3 9.73 -6.23 15.02
CA ALA A 3 8.40 -5.68 15.33
C ALA A 3 7.38 -6.73 15.80
N GLY A 4 7.73 -8.02 15.82
CA GLY A 4 6.78 -9.10 16.15
C GLY A 4 5.63 -9.31 15.15
N VAL A 5 5.66 -8.65 13.99
CA VAL A 5 4.62 -8.74 12.95
C VAL A 5 4.94 -9.89 11.98
N PRO A 6 4.04 -10.87 11.79
CA PRO A 6 4.15 -11.88 10.74
C PRO A 6 4.17 -11.27 9.34
N LEU A 7 4.91 -11.86 8.39
CA LEU A 7 4.97 -11.37 7.00
C LEU A 7 3.58 -11.27 6.34
N ALA A 8 2.67 -12.19 6.65
CA ALA A 8 1.30 -12.14 6.13
C ALA A 8 0.50 -10.89 6.57
N GLN A 9 0.97 -10.17 7.59
CA GLN A 9 0.37 -8.94 8.11
C GLN A 9 1.20 -7.69 7.76
N THR A 10 2.15 -7.79 6.83
CA THR A 10 2.91 -6.64 6.36
C THR A 10 2.35 -6.09 5.05
N VAL A 11 2.53 -4.79 4.87
CA VAL A 11 2.25 -4.10 3.62
C VAL A 11 3.53 -3.41 3.15
N ALA A 12 3.86 -3.57 1.87
CA ALA A 12 4.96 -2.86 1.22
C ALA A 12 4.42 -2.02 0.06
N ILE A 13 4.98 -0.83 -0.12
CA ILE A 13 4.61 0.11 -1.19
C ILE A 13 5.88 0.57 -1.89
N GLY A 14 5.90 0.54 -3.22
CA GLY A 14 7.06 0.92 -4.04
C GLY A 14 6.67 1.25 -5.47
N ASP A 15 7.56 1.90 -6.21
CA ASP A 15 7.31 2.40 -7.59
C ASP A 15 8.26 1.77 -8.62
N GLY A 16 9.40 1.25 -8.16
CA GLY A 16 10.51 0.82 -8.99
C GLY A 16 10.74 -0.68 -9.02
N ALA A 17 11.56 -1.11 -9.98
CA ALA A 17 11.96 -2.52 -10.10
C ALA A 17 12.84 -2.99 -8.92
N ASN A 18 13.53 -2.05 -8.26
CA ASN A 18 14.29 -2.28 -7.03
C ASN A 18 13.42 -2.74 -5.85
N ASP A 19 12.10 -2.48 -5.90
CA ASP A 19 11.19 -2.82 -4.81
C ASP A 19 10.52 -4.18 -5.01
N LEU A 20 10.72 -4.84 -6.16
CA LEU A 20 10.00 -6.07 -6.51
C LEU A 20 10.15 -7.18 -5.48
N ASP A 21 11.37 -7.42 -4.99
CA ASP A 21 11.59 -8.44 -3.97
C ASP A 21 10.86 -8.09 -2.66
N MET A 22 10.80 -6.81 -2.31
CA MET A 22 10.08 -6.32 -1.13
C MET A 22 8.56 -6.46 -1.31
N LEU A 23 8.03 -6.07 -2.47
CA LEU A 23 6.60 -6.13 -2.80
C LEU A 23 6.08 -7.56 -2.85
N ASN A 24 6.89 -8.49 -3.38
CA ASN A 24 6.55 -9.91 -3.48
C ASN A 24 6.65 -10.65 -2.15
N THR A 25 7.50 -10.17 -1.23
CA THR A 25 7.69 -10.80 0.09
C THR A 25 6.63 -10.37 1.10
N ALA A 26 6.08 -9.16 0.96
CA ALA A 26 5.06 -8.64 1.87
C ALA A 26 3.71 -9.39 1.74
N GLY A 27 2.93 -9.41 2.82
CA GLY A 27 1.56 -9.94 2.79
C GLY A 27 0.67 -9.21 1.78
N LEU A 28 0.90 -7.90 1.60
CA LEU A 28 0.33 -7.10 0.52
C LEU A 28 1.40 -6.18 -0.07
N GLY A 29 1.66 -6.30 -1.37
CA GLY A 29 2.59 -5.44 -2.11
C GLY A 29 1.85 -4.51 -3.05
N VAL A 30 2.02 -3.20 -2.90
CA VAL A 30 1.34 -2.17 -3.68
C VAL A 30 2.34 -1.45 -4.59
N ALA A 31 2.16 -1.59 -5.89
CA ALA A 31 2.88 -0.79 -6.88
C ALA A 31 2.23 0.61 -7.00
N PHE A 32 2.90 1.64 -6.52
CA PHE A 32 2.39 3.01 -6.51
C PHE A 32 2.99 3.85 -7.65
N ASN A 33 2.14 4.34 -8.56
CA ASN A 33 2.54 5.09 -9.77
C ASN A 33 3.73 4.46 -10.53
N ALA A 34 3.80 3.14 -10.45
CA ALA A 34 4.92 2.33 -10.89
C ALA A 34 5.00 2.23 -12.43
N LYS A 35 6.10 1.71 -12.97
CA LYS A 35 6.17 1.31 -14.39
C LYS A 35 5.33 0.04 -14.64
N PRO A 36 4.84 -0.23 -15.87
CA PRO A 36 4.03 -1.41 -16.17
C PRO A 36 4.62 -2.73 -15.65
N VAL A 37 5.92 -2.95 -15.85
CA VAL A 37 6.64 -4.14 -15.37
C VAL A 37 6.55 -4.34 -13.85
N VAL A 38 6.50 -3.26 -13.08
CA VAL A 38 6.38 -3.31 -11.62
C VAL A 38 4.93 -3.54 -11.20
N ARG A 39 3.97 -2.94 -11.92
CA ARG A 39 2.53 -3.13 -11.67
C ARG A 39 2.08 -4.56 -11.92
N GLU A 40 2.61 -5.19 -12.97
CA GLU A 40 2.29 -6.57 -13.34
C GLU A 40 2.86 -7.60 -12.35
N ALA A 41 3.96 -7.24 -11.68
CA ALA A 41 4.62 -8.12 -10.73
C ALA A 41 4.10 -7.97 -9.29
N ALA A 42 3.58 -6.82 -8.90
CA ALA A 42 3.03 -6.59 -7.57
C ALA A 42 1.62 -7.21 -7.37
N HIS A 43 1.22 -7.40 -6.12
CA HIS A 43 -0.11 -7.92 -5.77
C HIS A 43 -1.25 -6.98 -6.23
N THR A 44 -1.03 -5.67 -6.16
CA THR A 44 -1.98 -4.65 -6.64
C THR A 44 -1.24 -3.37 -7.03
N ALA A 45 -1.93 -2.45 -7.72
CA ALA A 45 -1.36 -1.19 -8.17
C ALA A 45 -2.31 0.00 -7.97
N VAL A 46 -1.73 1.12 -7.56
CA VAL A 46 -2.38 2.43 -7.44
C VAL A 46 -1.77 3.35 -8.49
N ASN A 47 -2.59 3.86 -9.42
CA ASN A 47 -2.12 4.64 -10.58
C ASN A 47 -2.64 6.09 -10.59
N VAL A 48 -3.02 6.57 -9.41
CA VAL A 48 -3.38 7.98 -9.16
C VAL A 48 -2.30 8.61 -8.30
N PRO A 49 -2.00 9.91 -8.45
CA PRO A 49 -0.87 10.58 -7.79
C PRO A 49 -1.11 10.89 -6.31
N PHE A 50 -1.81 10.02 -5.58
CA PHE A 50 -2.21 10.23 -4.19
C PHE A 50 -2.00 8.95 -3.37
N LEU A 51 -1.05 8.99 -2.42
CA LEU A 51 -0.64 7.82 -1.65
C LEU A 51 -1.66 7.40 -0.59
N ASP A 52 -2.47 8.35 -0.11
CA ASP A 52 -3.60 8.13 0.81
C ASP A 52 -4.63 7.13 0.25
N THR A 53 -4.71 6.95 -1.06
CA THR A 53 -5.58 5.96 -1.68
C THR A 53 -5.25 4.51 -1.29
N VAL A 54 -4.06 4.26 -0.77
CA VAL A 54 -3.70 2.96 -0.18
C VAL A 54 -4.55 2.66 1.05
N LEU A 55 -5.03 3.66 1.79
CA LEU A 55 -5.90 3.47 2.96
C LEU A 55 -7.19 2.71 2.60
N TYR A 56 -7.77 2.98 1.42
CA TYR A 56 -8.93 2.23 0.93
C TYR A 56 -8.62 0.76 0.70
N LEU A 57 -7.40 0.42 0.27
CA LEU A 57 -6.97 -0.99 0.12
C LEU A 57 -6.84 -1.70 1.47
N LEU A 58 -6.62 -0.93 2.54
CA LEU A 58 -6.60 -1.42 3.92
C LEU A 58 -7.99 -1.41 4.57
N GLY A 59 -9.04 -1.07 3.82
CA GLY A 59 -10.42 -1.01 4.30
C GLY A 59 -10.77 0.25 5.08
N ILE A 60 -9.93 1.29 5.01
CA ILE A 60 -10.16 2.58 5.67
C ILE A 60 -10.81 3.55 4.68
N THR A 61 -11.95 4.09 5.07
CA THR A 61 -12.74 5.06 4.30
C THR A 61 -12.23 6.50 4.51
N ARG A 62 -12.63 7.42 3.61
CA ARG A 62 -12.29 8.85 3.78
C ARG A 62 -12.97 9.42 5.00
N GLU A 63 -14.21 9.02 5.25
CA GLU A 63 -15.00 9.45 6.40
C GLU A 63 -14.32 9.05 7.72
N GLU A 64 -13.76 7.83 7.81
CA GLU A 64 -12.97 7.41 8.98
C GLU A 64 -11.70 8.24 9.16
N VAL A 65 -11.03 8.62 8.06
CA VAL A 65 -9.85 9.50 8.11
C VAL A 65 -10.26 10.90 8.59
N GLU A 66 -11.29 11.49 8.00
CA GLU A 66 -11.77 12.83 8.34
C GLU A 66 -12.29 12.91 9.78
N ALA A 67 -12.98 11.86 10.26
CA ALA A 67 -13.42 11.77 11.65
C ALA A 67 -12.23 11.65 12.62
N ALA A 68 -11.21 10.85 12.28
CA ALA A 68 -10.00 10.72 13.08
C ALA A 68 -9.17 12.02 13.13
N ASP A 69 -9.17 12.78 12.05
CA ASP A 69 -8.53 14.11 11.95
C ASP A 69 -9.36 15.22 12.61
N GLY A 70 -10.59 14.93 13.08
CA GLY A 70 -11.51 15.90 13.70
C GLY A 70 -12.08 16.92 12.70
N LEU A 71 -12.16 16.55 11.43
CA LEU A 71 -12.69 17.38 10.35
C LEU A 71 -14.22 17.24 10.20
N ILE A 72 -14.77 16.14 10.71
CA ILE A 72 -16.21 15.85 10.76
C ILE A 72 -16.59 15.21 12.12
N ASP A 73 -17.85 15.40 12.52
CA ASP A 73 -18.42 14.92 13.80
C ASP A 73 -18.75 13.42 13.81
#